data_AF-F9LXA0-F1
#
_entry.id   AF-F9LXA0-F1
#
_cell.length_a   1.000
_cell.length_b   1.000
_cell.length_c   1.000
_cell.angle_alpha   90.00
_cell.angle_beta   90.00
_cell.angle_gamma   90.00
#
_symmetry.space_group_name_H-M   'P 1'
#
loop_
_entity.id
_entity.type
_entity.pdbx_description
1 polymer ?
#
loop_
_entity_poly.entity_id
_entity_poly.type
_entity_poly.pdbx_seq_one_letter_code
_entity_poly.pdbx_strand_id
1 'polypeptide(L)' 'MLWQLERVVPVLYPGFVGFLLFHLVYHIILFVIAKRSGRLDYLVTWGLFLMFNLLYDSFLALVFLGLSFGM' A
#
# COMPACT_ATOMS: atom_id res chain seq x y z
N MET A 1 15.83 4.22 22.01
CA MET A 1 15.45 4.26 20.58
C MET A 1 15.66 2.92 19.88
N LEU A 2 16.87 2.36 19.79
CA LEU A 2 17.09 1.07 19.09
C LEU A 2 16.33 -0.12 19.69
N TRP A 3 16.15 -0.15 21.02
CA TRP A 3 15.51 -1.26 21.74
C TRP A 3 13.99 -1.43 21.50
N GLN A 4 13.27 -0.34 21.16
CA GLN A 4 11.85 -0.41 20.77
C GLN A 4 11.69 -0.82 19.31
N LEU A 5 12.56 -0.30 18.45
CA LEU A 5 12.57 -0.64 17.02
C LEU A 5 12.81 -2.14 16.81
N GLU A 6 13.73 -2.76 17.55
CA GLU A 6 13.98 -4.21 17.52
C GLU A 6 12.76 -5.06 17.94
N ARG A 7 11.84 -4.52 18.75
CA ARG A 7 10.60 -5.20 19.15
C ARG A 7 9.43 -4.95 18.19
N VAL A 8 9.39 -3.78 17.57
CA VAL A 8 8.31 -3.36 16.66
C VAL A 8 8.52 -3.90 15.24
N VAL A 9 9.78 -3.95 14.77
CA VAL A 9 10.14 -4.45 13.44
C VAL A 9 9.63 -5.89 13.19
N PRO A 10 9.80 -6.87 14.08
CA PRO A 10 9.30 -8.24 13.86
C PRO A 10 7.78 -8.34 13.72
N VAL A 11 7.03 -7.39 14.27
CA VAL A 11 5.55 -7.35 14.20
C VAL A 11 5.09 -6.60 12.95
N LEU A 12 5.75 -5.49 12.62
CA LEU A 12 5.42 -4.69 11.44
C LEU A 12 5.90 -5.34 10.14
N TYR A 13 7.04 -6.04 10.14
CA TYR A 13 7.66 -6.58 8.93
C TYR A 13 6.77 -7.60 8.19
N PRO A 14 6.14 -8.59 8.85
CA PRO A 14 5.23 -9.53 8.18
C PRO A 14 4.00 -8.82 7.59
N GLY A 15 3.43 -7.86 8.33
CA GLY A 15 2.29 -7.06 7.87
C GLY A 15 2.66 -6.17 6.69
N PHE A 16 3.84 -5.55 6.73
CA PHE A 16 4.37 -4.70 5.66
C PHE A 16 4.65 -5.50 4.38
N VAL A 17 5.29 -6.66 4.51
CA VAL A 17 5.56 -7.57 3.37
C VAL A 17 4.24 -8.07 2.76
N GLY A 18 3.28 -8.48 3.59
CA GLY A 18 1.96 -8.90 3.12
C GLY A 18 1.21 -7.78 2.39
N PHE A 19 1.30 -6.55 2.91
CA PHE A 19 0.70 -5.38 2.29
C PHE A 19 1.37 -5.03 0.95
N LEU A 20 2.70 -5.13 0.84
CA LEU A 20 3.45 -4.94 -0.41
C LEU A 20 3.04 -5.96 -1.48
N LEU A 21 2.93 -7.23 -1.11
CA LEU A 21 2.47 -8.28 -2.02
C LEU A 21 1.04 -8.03 -2.47
N PHE A 22 0.14 -7.68 -1.56
CA PHE A 22 -1.25 -7.35 -1.88
C PHE A 22 -1.33 -6.14 -2.83
N HIS A 23 -0.56 -5.09 -2.54
CA HIS A 23 -0.52 -3.87 -3.34
C HIS A 23 -0.06 -4.16 -4.78
N LEU A 24 0.98 -4.99 -4.94
CA LEU A 24 1.48 -5.40 -6.26
C LEU A 24 0.45 -6.25 -7.02
N VAL A 25 -0.14 -7.25 -6.36
CA VAL A 25 -1.16 -8.12 -6.99
C VAL A 25 -2.37 -7.30 -7.42
N TYR A 26 -2.82 -6.38 -6.58
CA TYR A 26 -3.93 -5.46 -6.90
C TYR A 26 -3.63 -4.63 -8.16
N HIS A 27 -2.42 -4.06 -8.27
CA HIS A 27 -2.00 -3.29 -9.43
C HIS A 27 -1.95 -4.13 -10.70
N ILE A 28 -1.47 -5.38 -10.62
CA ILE A 28 -1.45 -6.31 -11.76
C ILE A 28 -2.88 -6.61 -12.23
N ILE A 29 -3.81 -6.85 -11.30
CA ILE A 29 -5.22 -7.11 -11.63
C ILE A 29 -5.84 -5.89 -12.32
N LEU A 30 -5.70 -4.69 -11.74
CA LEU A 30 -6.19 -3.46 -12.37
C LEU A 30 -5.57 -3.25 -13.75
N PHE A 31 -4.28 -3.50 -13.92
CA PHE A 31 -3.62 -3.36 -15.21
C PHE A 31 -4.20 -4.32 -16.27
N VAL A 32 -4.46 -5.57 -15.90
CA VAL A 32 -5.09 -6.56 -16.80
C VAL A 32 -6.53 -6.14 -17.13
N ILE A 33 -7.29 -5.63 -16.16
CA ILE A 33 -8.64 -5.12 -16.37
C ILE A 33 -8.61 -3.92 -17.31
N ALA A 34 -7.77 -2.92 -17.05
CA ALA A 34 -7.59 -1.74 -17.90
C ALA A 34 -7.27 -2.12 -19.35
N LYS A 35 -6.42 -3.14 -19.56
CA LYS A 35 -6.02 -3.60 -20.89
C LYS A 35 -7.16 -4.26 -21.67
N ARG A 36 -8.12 -4.90 -21.00
CA ARG A 36 -9.29 -5.53 -21.63
C ARG A 36 -10.51 -4.60 -21.72
N SER A 37 -10.45 -3.46 -21.05
CA SER A 37 -11.58 -2.60 -20.75
C SER A 37 -11.79 -1.50 -21.81
N GLY A 38 -13.05 -1.18 -22.11
CA GLY A 38 -13.43 -0.04 -22.96
C GLY A 38 -13.28 1.32 -22.26
N ARG A 39 -13.73 2.41 -22.91
CA ARG A 39 -13.43 3.80 -22.52
C ARG A 39 -13.91 4.21 -21.11
N LEU A 40 -15.07 3.74 -20.66
CA LEU A 40 -15.63 4.11 -19.34
C LEU A 40 -15.01 3.30 -18.19
N ASP A 41 -14.87 1.99 -18.40
CA ASP A 41 -14.23 1.08 -17.45
C ASP A 41 -12.74 1.42 -17.27
N TYR A 42 -12.10 2.02 -18.28
CA TYR A 42 -10.73 2.53 -18.20
C TYR A 42 -10.61 3.67 -17.18
N LEU A 43 -11.56 4.61 -17.18
CA LEU A 43 -11.57 5.74 -16.24
C LEU A 43 -11.75 5.24 -14.79
N VAL A 44 -12.64 4.26 -14.58
CA VAL A 44 -12.86 3.64 -13.27
C VAL A 44 -11.60 2.92 -12.80
N THR A 45 -10.93 2.19 -13.68
CA THR A 45 -9.69 1.47 -13.36
C THR A 45 -8.57 2.44 -12.97
N TRP A 46 -8.45 3.57 -13.68
CA TRP A 46 -7.52 4.65 -13.31
C TRP A 46 -7.88 5.33 -11.99
N GLY A 47 -9.16 5.55 -11.72
CA GLY A 47 -9.62 6.10 -10.43
C GLY A 47 -9.28 5.17 -9.27
N LEU A 48 -9.54 3.87 -9.42
CA LEU A 48 -9.20 2.85 -8.44
C LEU A 48 -7.68 2.71 -8.22
N PHE A 49 -6.89 2.88 -9.27
CA PHE A 49 -5.43 2.93 -9.18
C PHE A 49 -4.95 4.13 -8.37
N LEU A 50 -5.49 5.32 -8.66
CA LEU A 50 -5.12 6.57 -7.99
C LEU A 50 -5.51 6.56 -6.50
N MET A 51 -6.76 6.19 -6.20
CA MET A 51 -7.27 6.13 -4.82
C MET A 51 -6.44 5.17 -3.97
N PHE A 52 -6.05 4.03 -4.52
CA PHE A 52 -5.27 3.04 -3.79
C PHE A 52 -3.82 3.48 -3.55
N ASN A 53 -3.19 4.21 -4.49
CA ASN A 53 -1.89 4.82 -4.26
C ASN A 53 -1.92 5.90 -3.18
N LEU A 54 -2.94 6.77 -3.20
CA LEU A 54 -3.14 7.77 -2.13
C LEU A 54 -3.30 7.10 -0.76
N LEU A 55 -4.06 6.00 -0.69
CA LEU A 55 -4.22 5.24 0.54
C LEU A 55 -2.89 4.62 1.00
N TYR A 56 -2.10 4.08 0.07
CA TYR A 56 -0.78 3.50 0.33
C TYR A 56 0.19 4.53 0.92
N ASP A 57 0.32 5.69 0.27
CA ASP A 57 1.21 6.76 0.71
C ASP A 57 0.78 7.31 2.08
N SER A 58 -0.53 7.47 2.29
CA SER A 58 -1.09 7.91 3.58
C SER A 58 -0.82 6.90 4.70
N PHE A 59 -0.96 5.60 4.40
CA PHE A 59 -0.67 4.54 5.37
C PHE A 59 0.81 4.50 5.74
N LEU A 60 1.72 4.57 4.76
CA LEU A 60 3.16 4.70 5.00
C LEU A 60 3.48 5.93 5.86
N ALA A 61 2.90 7.08 5.53
CA ALA A 61 3.07 8.30 6.30
C ALA A 61 2.62 8.12 7.76
N LEU A 62 1.49 7.46 8.00
CA LEU A 62 1.01 7.14 9.36
C LEU A 62 1.95 6.18 10.10
N VAL A 63 2.47 5.15 9.43
CA VAL A 63 3.45 4.23 10.03
C VAL A 63 4.72 4.99 10.42
N PHE A 64 5.28 5.81 9.53
CA PHE A 64 6.46 6.62 9.84
C PHE A 64 6.20 7.67 10.92
N LEU A 65 5.01 8.29 10.91
CA LEU A 65 4.59 9.23 11.94
C LEU A 65 4.53 8.52 13.31
N GLY A 66 3.93 7.34 13.38
CA GLY A 66 3.87 6.51 14.58
C GLY A 66 5.26 6.13 15.10
N LEU A 67 6.18 5.77 14.20
CA LEU A 67 7.58 5.51 14.54
C LEU A 67 8.32 6.77 15.03
N SER A 68 7.97 7.95 14.53
CA SER A 68 8.59 9.23 14.96
C SER A 68 8.26 9.61 16.41
N PHE A 69 7.11 9.15 16.94
CA PHE A 69 6.70 9.38 18.32
C PHE A 69 7.37 8.41 19.33
N GLY A 70 8.24 7.51 18.88
CA GLY A 70 9.05 6.66 19.77
C GLY A 70 8.27 5.53 20.45
N MET A 71 7.29 4.94 19.75
CA MET A 71 6.66 3.67 20.17
C MET A 71 7.55 2.46 19.87
#